data_AF-A0A841DRT2-F1
#
_entry.id   AF-A0A841DRT2-F1
#
_cell.length_a   1.000
_cell.length_b   1.000
_cell.length_c   1.000
_cell.angle_alpha   90.00
_cell.angle_beta   90.00
_cell.angle_gamma   90.00
#
_symmetry.space_group_name_H-M   'P 1'
#
loop_
_entity.id
_entity.type
_entity.pdbx_description
1 polymer ?
#
loop_
_entity_poly.entity_id
_entity_poly.type
_entity_poly.pdbx_seq_one_letter_code
_entity_poly.pdbx_strand_id
1 'polypeptide(L)'
;MSYGYDEMTGQLYVYPNPVGGGWDKFTMVEQSVWGSGRTLRTARYGMRNDGVLFRWTSWKNPRQYAGFSAVKAMTLISETKTYDTFLATTRGGALYTIRIPADTRLKPTVTKVRAGTWQGFETLVAERCGMQSTLLTAIEAQTRVRGRGLGAAARRPGRRARRPGDRHDHGAHHNHSGHHNHGGHHNHGGHHNHGGHCDH
;
A
#
# COMPACT_ATOMS: atom_id res chain seq x y z
N MET A 1 28.80 -2.04 1.41
CA MET A 1 28.41 -0.98 2.36
C MET A 1 27.08 -0.42 1.90
N SER A 2 26.14 -0.16 2.81
CA SER A 2 24.87 0.49 2.47
C SER A 2 24.91 1.93 2.97
N TYR A 3 24.41 2.85 2.17
CA TYR A 3 24.35 4.27 2.48
C TYR A 3 22.89 4.67 2.67
N GLY A 4 22.63 5.45 3.72
CA GLY A 4 21.37 6.15 3.91
C GLY A 4 21.63 7.62 4.18
N TYR A 5 20.57 8.41 4.10
CA TYR A 5 20.57 9.79 4.57
C TYR A 5 19.67 9.86 5.78
N ASP A 6 20.13 10.51 6.83
CA ASP A 6 19.23 10.95 7.89
C ASP A 6 18.36 12.09 7.31
N GLU A 7 17.05 11.86 7.21
CA GLU A 7 16.14 12.81 6.56
C GLU A 7 15.97 14.12 7.35
N MET A 8 16.31 14.13 8.64
CA MET A 8 16.20 15.33 9.48
C MET A 8 17.45 16.20 9.42
N THR A 9 18.62 15.61 9.19
CA THR A 9 19.92 16.29 9.23
C THR A 9 20.63 16.33 7.88
N GLY A 10 20.17 15.58 6.89
CA GLY A 10 20.80 15.43 5.57
C GLY A 10 22.14 14.69 5.62
N GLN A 11 22.53 14.16 6.77
CA GLN A 11 23.84 13.56 6.96
C GLN A 11 23.90 12.16 6.36
N LEU A 12 24.99 11.88 5.65
CA LEU A 12 25.27 10.59 5.06
C LEU A 12 25.60 9.58 6.17
N TYR A 13 24.70 8.61 6.37
CA TYR A 13 24.87 7.54 7.34
C TYR A 13 25.38 6.27 6.64
N VAL A 14 26.55 5.80 7.07
CA VAL A 14 27.09 4.52 6.61
C VAL A 14 26.57 3.44 7.54
N TYR A 15 25.76 2.52 7.03
CA TYR A 15 25.31 1.38 7.82
C TYR A 15 26.46 0.37 7.95
N PRO A 16 27.01 0.17 9.16
CA PRO A 16 28.13 -0.76 9.36
C PRO A 16 27.72 -2.22 9.11
N ASN A 17 26.42 -2.53 9.18
CA ASN A 17 25.84 -3.84 8.97
C ASN A 17 24.71 -3.76 7.93
N PRO A 18 25.02 -3.87 6.61
CA PRO A 18 23.97 -3.90 5.61
C PRO A 18 23.06 -5.10 5.88
N VAL A 19 21.75 -4.86 5.79
CA VAL A 19 20.78 -5.95 5.73
C VAL A 19 21.00 -6.63 4.36
N GLY A 20 21.30 -7.93 4.34
CA GLY A 20 21.72 -8.65 3.13
C GLY A 20 20.74 -8.55 1.96
N GLY A 21 21.14 -8.92 0.74
CA GLY A 21 20.32 -8.74 -0.47
C GLY A 21 19.03 -9.60 -0.54
N GLY A 22 18.21 -9.38 -1.58
CA GLY A 22 16.97 -10.13 -1.84
C GLY A 22 15.68 -9.45 -1.40
N TRP A 23 15.74 -8.15 -1.06
CA TRP A 23 14.59 -7.35 -0.62
C TRP A 23 13.57 -7.05 -1.73
N ASP A 24 14.00 -7.13 -3.00
CA ASP A 24 13.19 -6.90 -4.20
C ASP A 24 11.99 -7.84 -4.33
N LYS A 25 12.03 -8.99 -3.63
CA LYS A 25 10.96 -9.99 -3.64
C LYS A 25 9.90 -9.75 -2.57
N PHE A 26 10.17 -8.87 -1.61
CA PHE A 26 9.24 -8.56 -0.53
C PHE A 26 8.30 -7.45 -0.95
N THR A 27 7.00 -7.71 -0.84
CA THR A 27 5.96 -6.76 -1.23
C THR A 27 5.49 -5.91 -0.06
N MET A 28 5.72 -6.37 1.17
CA MET A 28 5.33 -5.69 2.41
C MET A 28 6.33 -6.00 3.52
N VAL A 29 6.60 -5.02 4.37
CA VAL A 29 7.45 -5.15 5.56
C VAL A 29 6.78 -4.46 6.74
N GLU A 30 6.88 -5.08 7.92
CA GLU A 30 6.26 -4.59 9.16
C GLU A 30 7.20 -4.84 10.34
N GLN A 31 7.14 -4.01 11.39
CA GLN A 31 7.93 -4.21 12.60
C GLN A 31 7.03 -4.19 13.83
N SER A 32 7.19 -5.20 14.69
CA SER A 32 6.61 -5.29 16.02
C SER A 32 7.66 -4.99 17.08
N VAL A 33 7.30 -4.17 18.08
CA VAL A 33 8.11 -3.81 19.25
C VAL A 33 7.24 -3.89 20.51
N TRP A 34 7.31 -5.02 21.20
CA TRP A 34 6.60 -5.20 22.47
C TRP A 34 7.50 -5.00 23.69
N GLY A 35 7.02 -4.27 24.69
CA GLY A 35 7.68 -4.10 25.98
C GLY A 35 8.77 -3.03 25.98
N SER A 36 9.55 -2.96 27.06
CA SER A 36 10.63 -1.98 27.23
C SER A 36 11.75 -2.55 28.11
N GLY A 37 12.95 -1.98 28.00
CA GLY A 37 14.11 -2.43 28.77
C GLY A 37 14.37 -3.92 28.64
N ARG A 38 14.35 -4.65 29.77
CA ARG A 38 14.62 -6.10 29.81
C ARG A 38 13.55 -6.98 29.17
N THR A 39 12.35 -6.45 28.91
CA THR A 39 11.25 -7.20 28.28
C THR A 39 11.06 -6.85 26.80
N LEU A 40 11.93 -6.00 26.25
CA LEU A 40 11.87 -5.56 24.87
C LEU A 40 11.98 -6.75 23.92
N ARG A 41 10.96 -6.91 23.08
CA ARG A 41 10.89 -7.89 22.01
C ARG A 41 10.65 -7.17 20.70
N THR A 42 11.61 -7.29 19.78
CA THR A 42 11.44 -6.81 18.40
C THR A 42 11.30 -7.99 17.45
N ALA A 43 10.34 -7.90 16.55
CA ALA A 43 10.21 -8.80 15.41
C ALA A 43 9.97 -8.00 14.14
N ARG A 44 10.60 -8.40 13.05
CA ARG A 44 10.39 -7.82 11.72
C ARG A 44 9.78 -8.86 10.83
N TYR A 45 8.85 -8.42 10.00
CA TYR A 45 8.05 -9.27 9.14
C TYR A 45 8.23 -8.82 7.70
N GLY A 46 8.27 -9.79 6.79
CA GLY A 46 8.35 -9.52 5.36
C GLY A 46 7.45 -10.49 4.63
N MET A 47 6.43 -9.98 3.93
CA MET A 47 5.66 -10.81 3.01
C MET A 47 6.40 -10.85 1.67
N ARG A 48 6.81 -12.05 1.27
CA ARG A 48 7.40 -12.26 -0.06
C ARG A 48 6.32 -12.48 -1.11
N ASN A 49 6.60 -12.10 -2.35
CA ASN A 49 5.68 -12.19 -3.48
C ASN A 49 5.17 -13.62 -3.80
N ASP A 50 5.83 -14.67 -3.28
CA ASP A 50 5.41 -16.07 -3.37
C ASP A 50 4.47 -16.51 -2.24
N GLY A 51 4.10 -15.61 -1.32
CA GLY A 51 3.20 -15.92 -0.21
C GLY A 51 3.88 -16.61 0.97
N VAL A 52 5.19 -16.47 1.10
CA VAL A 52 5.93 -16.87 2.30
C VAL A 52 6.15 -15.65 3.19
N LEU A 53 5.65 -15.72 4.42
CA LEU A 53 5.87 -14.71 5.44
C LEU A 53 7.16 -15.02 6.22
N PHE A 54 8.10 -14.09 6.16
CA PHE A 54 9.35 -14.16 6.91
C PHE A 54 9.21 -13.41 8.23
N ARG A 55 9.88 -13.92 9.26
CA ARG A 55 9.99 -13.30 10.57
C ARG A 55 11.43 -13.31 11.07
N TRP A 56 11.95 -12.13 11.38
CA TRP A 56 13.26 -11.89 11.96
C TRP A 56 13.13 -11.36 13.38
N THR A 57 13.58 -12.13 14.37
CA THR A 57 13.89 -11.63 15.72
C THR A 57 15.34 -11.18 15.84
N SER A 58 16.17 -11.66 14.92
CA SER A 58 17.49 -11.13 14.57
C SER A 58 17.58 -11.10 13.05
N TRP A 59 18.52 -10.35 12.47
CA TRP A 59 18.74 -10.33 11.02
C TRP A 59 19.26 -11.66 10.44
N LYS A 60 19.52 -12.67 11.30
CA LYS A 60 19.97 -14.01 10.92
C LYS A 60 18.83 -15.02 11.08
N ASN A 61 18.83 -16.05 10.23
CA ASN A 61 17.96 -17.23 10.33
C ASN A 61 16.47 -16.91 10.54
N PRO A 62 15.82 -16.21 9.59
CA PRO A 62 14.40 -15.93 9.70
C PRO A 62 13.58 -17.21 9.78
N ARG A 63 12.50 -17.15 10.55
CA ARG A 63 11.42 -18.13 10.43
C ARG A 63 10.57 -17.83 9.21
N GLN A 64 10.12 -18.88 8.54
CA GLN A 64 9.35 -18.79 7.32
C GLN A 64 8.02 -19.51 7.52
N TYR A 65 6.94 -18.87 7.10
CA TYR A 65 5.60 -19.41 7.16
C TYR A 65 4.99 -19.34 5.76
N ALA A 66 4.83 -20.48 5.10
CA ALA A 66 4.16 -20.58 3.81
C ALA A 66 2.64 -20.56 3.96
N GLY A 67 1.92 -20.39 2.85
CA GLY A 67 0.45 -20.47 2.79
C GLY A 67 -0.27 -19.13 2.70
N PHE A 68 0.46 -18.03 2.47
CA PHE A 68 -0.09 -16.68 2.36
C PHE A 68 -0.14 -16.15 0.93
N SER A 69 -0.14 -17.04 -0.07
CA SER A 69 -0.17 -16.67 -1.50
C SER A 69 -1.42 -15.91 -1.92
N ALA A 70 -2.49 -15.93 -1.12
CA ALA A 70 -3.68 -15.14 -1.35
C ALA A 70 -3.58 -13.71 -0.80
N VAL A 71 -2.64 -13.44 0.12
CA VAL A 71 -2.52 -12.13 0.78
C VAL A 71 -2.11 -11.07 -0.22
N LYS A 72 -2.84 -9.97 -0.20
CA LYS A 72 -2.65 -8.79 -1.06
C LYS A 72 -2.01 -7.66 -0.26
N ALA A 73 -2.66 -7.25 0.83
CA ALA A 73 -2.15 -6.28 1.78
C ALA A 73 -2.19 -6.86 3.20
N MET A 74 -1.30 -6.42 4.09
CA MET A 74 -1.34 -6.72 5.51
C MET A 74 -0.83 -5.55 6.33
N THR A 75 -1.32 -5.40 7.56
CA THR A 75 -0.79 -4.44 8.54
C THR A 75 -0.84 -5.00 9.95
N LEU A 76 0.12 -4.60 10.78
CA LEU A 76 0.21 -5.00 12.18
C LEU A 76 -0.82 -4.20 13.02
N ILE A 77 -1.70 -4.90 13.74
CA ILE A 77 -2.77 -4.25 14.53
C ILE A 77 -2.62 -4.47 16.03
N SER A 78 -1.81 -5.44 16.47
CA SER A 78 -1.60 -5.71 17.88
C SER A 78 -0.27 -6.41 18.13
N GLU A 79 0.39 -5.99 19.20
CA GLU A 79 1.66 -6.54 19.65
C GLU A 79 1.54 -6.86 21.13
N THR A 80 1.79 -8.10 21.49
CA THR A 80 1.66 -8.58 22.86
C THR A 80 2.88 -9.41 23.26
N LYS A 81 2.96 -9.80 24.54
CA LYS A 81 4.02 -10.69 25.02
C LYS A 81 4.07 -11.99 24.23
N THR A 82 2.91 -12.52 23.85
CA THR A 82 2.76 -13.88 23.33
C THR A 82 2.40 -13.93 21.85
N TYR A 83 1.95 -12.83 21.25
CA TYR A 83 1.53 -12.79 19.85
C TYR A 83 1.72 -11.42 19.22
N ASP A 84 1.97 -11.44 17.91
CA ASP A 84 1.73 -10.33 17.00
C ASP A 84 0.49 -10.66 16.15
N THR A 85 -0.38 -9.68 15.93
CA THR A 85 -1.61 -9.88 15.14
C THR A 85 -1.63 -8.91 13.98
N PHE A 86 -1.78 -9.46 12.79
CA PHE A 86 -1.96 -8.71 11.55
C PHE A 86 -3.43 -8.74 11.13
N LEU A 87 -3.85 -7.68 10.47
CA LEU A 87 -5.00 -7.69 9.58
C LEU A 87 -4.51 -7.87 8.14
N ALA A 88 -5.17 -8.69 7.34
CA ALA A 88 -4.77 -8.99 5.98
C ALA A 88 -5.97 -9.04 5.03
N THR A 89 -5.82 -8.43 3.85
CA THR A 89 -6.75 -8.62 2.73
C THR A 89 -6.24 -9.69 1.79
N THR A 90 -7.15 -10.38 1.12
CA THR A 90 -6.81 -11.30 0.03
C THR A 90 -7.08 -10.68 -1.33
N ARG A 91 -6.44 -11.21 -2.38
CA ARG A 91 -6.75 -10.87 -3.78
C ARG A 91 -8.21 -11.15 -4.14
N GLY A 92 -8.85 -12.10 -3.46
CA GLY A 92 -10.28 -12.40 -3.58
C GLY A 92 -11.20 -11.47 -2.78
N GLY A 93 -10.66 -10.49 -2.05
CA GLY A 93 -11.42 -9.48 -1.33
C GLY A 93 -11.91 -9.85 0.06
N ALA A 94 -11.41 -10.94 0.65
CA ALA A 94 -11.71 -11.31 2.02
C ALA A 94 -10.75 -10.61 3.02
N LEU A 95 -11.22 -10.43 4.25
CA LEU A 95 -10.45 -9.88 5.37
C LEU A 95 -10.19 -10.96 6.42
N TYR A 96 -8.94 -11.05 6.86
CA TYR A 96 -8.48 -12.02 7.84
C TYR A 96 -7.66 -11.36 8.95
N THR A 97 -7.64 -11.98 10.12
CA THR A 97 -6.56 -11.80 11.09
C THR A 97 -5.55 -12.92 10.95
N ILE A 98 -4.26 -12.59 11.09
CA ILE A 98 -3.15 -13.54 11.14
C ILE A 98 -2.46 -13.34 12.48
N ARG A 99 -2.59 -14.30 13.38
CA ARG A 99 -1.99 -14.26 14.71
C ARG A 99 -0.73 -15.11 14.73
N ILE A 100 0.42 -14.47 14.95
CA ILE A 100 1.74 -15.08 14.93
C ILE A 100 2.24 -15.22 16.37
N PRO A 101 2.44 -16.45 16.88
CA PRO A 101 2.96 -16.66 18.22
C PRO A 101 4.38 -16.11 18.39
N ALA A 102 4.67 -15.54 19.56
CA ALA A 102 6.01 -15.14 19.94
C ALA A 102 6.95 -16.36 20.04
N ASP A 103 6.44 -17.50 20.51
CA ASP A 103 7.14 -18.78 20.46
C ASP A 103 7.22 -19.31 19.02
N THR A 104 8.42 -19.28 18.46
CA THR A 104 8.68 -19.68 17.06
C THR A 104 8.43 -21.17 16.76
N ARG A 105 8.21 -22.01 17.77
CA ARG A 105 7.83 -23.43 17.60
C ARG A 105 6.35 -23.58 17.24
N LEU A 106 5.52 -22.60 17.57
CA LEU A 106 4.09 -22.59 17.29
C LEU A 106 3.81 -22.02 15.90
N LYS A 107 2.74 -22.50 15.27
CA LYS A 107 2.32 -22.07 13.93
C LYS A 107 1.40 -20.84 14.00
N PRO A 108 1.37 -19.98 12.97
CA PRO A 108 0.39 -18.91 12.86
C PRO A 108 -1.05 -19.46 12.81
N THR A 109 -1.98 -18.71 13.40
CA THR A 109 -3.43 -18.96 13.29
C THR A 109 -4.03 -17.90 12.37
N VAL A 110 -4.88 -18.34 11.43
CA VAL A 110 -5.56 -17.45 10.48
C VAL A 110 -7.07 -17.53 10.70
N THR A 111 -7.72 -16.40 10.90
CA THR A 111 -9.16 -16.32 11.17
C THR A 111 -9.81 -15.36 10.20
N LYS A 112 -10.89 -15.80 9.56
CA LYS A 112 -11.67 -14.95 8.64
C LYS A 112 -12.50 -13.97 9.46
N VAL A 113 -12.37 -12.69 9.16
CA VAL A 113 -13.19 -11.62 9.74
C VAL A 113 -14.37 -11.30 8.83
N ARG A 114 -14.13 -11.22 7.52
CA ARG A 114 -15.16 -10.93 6.52
C ARG A 114 -14.83 -11.61 5.19
N ALA A 115 -15.86 -12.10 4.49
CA ALA A 115 -15.67 -12.91 3.29
C ALA A 115 -15.42 -12.10 2.00
N GLY A 116 -15.75 -10.82 1.96
CA GLY A 116 -15.71 -10.00 0.74
C GLY A 116 -15.72 -8.51 1.05
N THR A 117 -15.75 -7.69 0.00
CA THR A 117 -15.75 -6.21 -0.02
C THR A 117 -14.40 -5.53 0.23
N TRP A 118 -13.32 -6.28 0.35
CA TRP A 118 -11.97 -5.73 0.58
C TRP A 118 -11.06 -5.80 -0.65
N GLN A 119 -11.58 -6.22 -1.81
CA GLN A 119 -10.78 -6.41 -3.03
C GLN A 119 -10.15 -5.13 -3.59
N GLY A 120 -10.75 -3.96 -3.33
CA GLY A 120 -10.29 -2.66 -3.84
C GLY A 120 -9.09 -2.08 -3.09
N PHE A 121 -8.84 -2.52 -1.85
CA PHE A 121 -7.77 -1.99 -1.02
C PHE A 121 -6.43 -2.63 -1.40
N GLU A 122 -5.41 -1.80 -1.58
CA GLU A 122 -4.03 -2.19 -1.90
C GLU A 122 -3.08 -1.99 -0.72
N THR A 123 -3.44 -1.08 0.19
CA THR A 123 -2.63 -0.75 1.35
C THR A 123 -3.51 -0.66 2.58
N LEU A 124 -2.97 -1.14 3.70
CA LEU A 124 -3.57 -1.01 5.02
C LEU A 124 -2.56 -0.31 5.92
N VAL A 125 -3.02 0.65 6.70
CA VAL A 125 -2.24 1.32 7.73
C VAL A 125 -3.04 1.23 9.02
N ALA A 126 -2.40 0.76 10.09
CA ALA A 126 -3.00 0.65 11.40
C ALA A 126 -2.19 1.46 12.41
N GLU A 127 -2.89 2.30 13.17
CA GLU A 127 -2.31 3.08 14.25
C GLU A 127 -3.02 2.76 15.55
N ARG A 128 -2.25 2.61 16.62
CA ARG A 128 -2.82 2.42 17.96
C ARG A 128 -3.52 3.71 18.37
N CYS A 129 -4.80 3.61 18.69
CA CYS A 129 -5.63 4.72 19.13
C CYS A 129 -6.19 4.36 20.52
N GLY A 130 -5.57 4.87 21.58
CA GLY A 130 -5.92 4.53 22.97
C GLY A 130 -5.39 3.18 23.47
N MET A 131 -5.95 2.69 24.58
CA MET A 131 -5.43 1.50 25.28
C MET A 131 -5.75 0.17 24.57
N GLN A 132 -6.90 0.09 23.90
CA GLN A 132 -7.41 -1.15 23.30
C GLN A 132 -7.96 -0.98 21.87
N SER A 133 -7.82 0.21 21.27
CA SER A 133 -8.36 0.47 19.93
C SER A 133 -7.26 0.70 18.90
N THR A 134 -7.61 0.46 17.65
CA THR A 134 -6.75 0.63 16.49
C THR A 134 -7.53 1.41 15.45
N LEU A 135 -6.98 2.53 15.00
CA LEU A 135 -7.47 3.22 13.82
C LEU A 135 -6.91 2.52 12.59
N LEU A 136 -7.79 2.06 11.70
CA LEU A 136 -7.41 1.40 10.46
C LEU A 136 -7.78 2.28 9.26
N THR A 137 -6.78 2.60 8.44
CA THR A 137 -6.98 3.22 7.13
C THR A 137 -6.72 2.19 6.05
N ALA A 138 -7.70 1.99 5.17
CA ALA A 138 -7.56 1.15 3.99
C ALA A 138 -7.55 2.04 2.74
N ILE A 139 -6.49 1.94 1.94
CA ILE A 139 -6.26 2.78 0.77
C ILE A 139 -6.48 1.94 -0.48
N GLU A 140 -7.36 2.41 -1.36
CA GLU A 140 -7.59 1.82 -2.67
C GLU A 140 -6.60 2.37 -3.70
N ALA A 141 -6.19 1.53 -4.65
CA ALA A 141 -5.56 2.06 -5.86
C ALA A 141 -6.60 2.81 -6.67
N GLN A 142 -6.31 4.07 -6.99
CA GLN A 142 -7.09 4.77 -7.99
C GLN A 142 -6.88 4.08 -9.33
N THR A 143 -7.94 3.47 -9.87
CA THR A 143 -8.02 3.27 -11.31
C THR A 143 -8.19 4.64 -11.93
N ARG A 144 -7.28 5.03 -12.81
CA ARG A 144 -7.36 6.28 -13.57
C ARG A 144 -8.76 6.37 -14.19
N VAL A 145 -9.63 7.25 -13.68
CA VAL A 145 -10.91 7.54 -14.33
C VAL A 145 -10.54 8.18 -15.67
N ARG A 146 -10.63 7.41 -16.76
CA ARG A 146 -10.72 8.01 -18.10
C ARG A 146 -11.96 8.87 -18.04
N GLY A 147 -11.76 10.20 -18.11
CA GLY A 147 -12.80 11.19 -17.88
C GLY A 147 -14.09 10.84 -18.60
N ARG A 148 -15.13 10.50 -17.83
CA ARG A 148 -16.49 10.76 -18.29
C ARG A 148 -16.65 12.27 -18.24
N GLY A 149 -16.37 12.91 -19.37
CA GLY A 149 -16.73 14.30 -19.58
C GLY A 149 -18.21 14.46 -19.23
N LEU A 150 -18.47 15.29 -18.23
CA LEU A 150 -19.77 15.89 -17.99
C LEU A 150 -20.09 16.77 -19.19
N GLY A 151 -20.58 16.17 -20.26
CA GLY A 151 -21.24 16.87 -21.35
C GLY A 151 -22.66 17.22 -20.89
N ALA A 152 -22.81 18.39 -20.27
CA ALA A 152 -24.09 19.00 -19.98
C ALA A 152 -24.88 19.17 -21.29
N ALA A 153 -25.86 18.30 -21.54
CA ALA A 153 -26.83 18.50 -22.62
C ALA A 153 -27.97 19.39 -22.10
N ALA A 154 -27.82 20.71 -22.29
CA ALA A 154 -28.88 21.68 -22.05
C ALA A 154 -29.38 22.29 -23.37
N ARG A 155 -30.61 21.91 -23.76
CA ARG A 155 -31.62 22.62 -24.60
C ARG A 155 -31.26 22.83 -26.10
N ARG A 156 -32.16 22.77 -27.09
CA ARG A 156 -33.62 23.02 -27.19
C ARG A 156 -34.16 22.48 -28.56
N PRO A 157 -35.48 22.49 -28.84
CA PRO A 157 -36.16 21.64 -29.82
C PRO A 157 -36.24 22.21 -31.24
N GLY A 158 -36.32 21.30 -32.21
CA GLY A 158 -37.09 21.41 -33.47
C GLY A 158 -36.69 22.48 -34.48
N ARG A 159 -36.16 22.06 -35.63
CA ARG A 159 -36.57 22.62 -36.93
C ARG A 159 -36.24 21.68 -38.10
N ARG A 160 -37.24 21.59 -38.98
CA ARG A 160 -37.40 20.84 -40.22
C ARG A 160 -36.19 20.81 -41.16
N ALA A 161 -36.11 19.69 -41.88
CA ALA A 161 -35.34 19.47 -43.09
C ALA A 161 -35.49 20.57 -44.16
N ARG A 162 -34.38 20.93 -44.80
CA ARG A 162 -34.31 21.49 -46.17
C ARG A 162 -33.13 20.88 -46.93
N ARG A 163 -33.35 20.81 -48.25
CA ARG A 163 -32.71 20.03 -49.31
C ARG A 163 -31.30 20.52 -49.74
N PRO A 164 -30.58 19.72 -50.56
CA PRO A 164 -29.18 19.90 -50.90
C PRO A 164 -28.96 20.88 -52.04
N GLY A 165 -27.89 21.67 -51.94
CA GLY A 165 -27.40 22.56 -52.99
C GLY A 165 -26.27 23.43 -52.47
N ASP A 166 -25.25 23.61 -53.32
CA ASP A 166 -24.16 24.58 -53.24
C ASP A 166 -22.84 24.12 -52.63
N ARG A 167 -22.01 23.60 -53.53
CA ARG A 167 -20.54 23.57 -53.47
C ARG A 167 -20.03 25.01 -53.44
N HIS A 168 -19.15 25.35 -52.52
CA HIS A 168 -18.09 26.32 -52.75
C HIS A 168 -16.86 25.92 -51.93
N ASP A 169 -15.77 25.72 -52.65
CA ASP A 169 -14.45 25.29 -52.21
C ASP A 169 -13.59 26.55 -52.01
N HIS A 170 -12.95 26.71 -50.85
CA HIS A 170 -11.78 27.57 -50.66
C HIS A 170 -10.99 27.06 -49.45
N GLY A 171 -9.80 26.54 -49.74
CA GLY A 171 -8.87 26.05 -48.74
C GLY A 171 -8.20 27.15 -47.93
N ALA A 172 -7.64 26.76 -46.79
CA ALA A 172 -6.34 27.22 -46.34
C ALA A 172 -5.81 26.20 -45.31
N HIS A 173 -4.77 25.50 -45.74
CA HIS A 173 -3.84 24.77 -44.90
C HIS A 173 -3.24 25.71 -43.86
N HIS A 174 -3.11 25.27 -42.60
CA HIS A 174 -1.85 25.39 -41.87
C HIS A 174 -1.79 24.30 -40.80
N ASN A 175 -0.86 23.37 -41.04
CA ASN A 175 -0.43 22.32 -40.16
C ASN A 175 0.72 22.86 -39.30
N HIS A 176 0.65 22.68 -37.98
CA HIS A 176 1.85 22.51 -37.18
C HIS A 176 1.63 21.34 -36.23
N SER A 177 2.05 20.17 -36.71
CA SER A 177 2.65 19.10 -35.90
C SER A 177 3.76 19.76 -35.06
N GLY A 178 3.74 19.73 -33.73
CA GLY A 178 3.92 18.54 -32.90
C GLY A 178 5.41 18.28 -32.75
N HIS A 179 5.98 18.37 -31.55
CA HIS A 179 7.09 17.51 -31.10
C HIS A 179 7.25 17.60 -29.58
N HIS A 180 7.41 16.41 -29.00
CA HIS A 180 7.49 16.05 -27.60
C HIS A 180 8.83 16.42 -26.94
N ASN A 181 8.82 16.68 -25.63
CA ASN A 181 9.95 16.40 -24.73
C ASN A 181 9.38 16.12 -23.32
N HIS A 182 9.32 14.86 -22.89
CA HIS A 182 10.27 14.13 -22.04
C HIS A 182 10.25 14.51 -20.55
N GLY A 183 10.19 13.48 -19.70
CA GLY A 183 10.67 13.56 -18.31
C GLY A 183 9.59 13.45 -17.24
N GLY A 184 8.92 12.29 -17.17
CA GLY A 184 8.21 11.91 -15.94
C GLY A 184 9.21 11.41 -14.90
N HIS A 185 9.09 11.92 -13.67
CA HIS A 185 9.43 11.21 -12.43
C HIS A 185 8.64 11.89 -11.30
N HIS A 186 7.47 11.35 -10.95
CA HIS A 186 6.79 11.72 -9.71
C HIS A 186 7.39 10.89 -8.59
N ASN A 187 8.16 11.57 -7.75
CA ASN A 187 8.67 11.08 -6.48
C ASN A 187 7.52 11.14 -5.46
N HIS A 188 7.03 10.00 -4.99
CA HIS A 188 6.15 9.94 -3.82
C HIS A 188 7.00 9.53 -2.62
N GLY A 189 7.67 10.53 -2.03
CA GLY A 189 8.32 10.41 -0.73
C GLY A 189 7.62 11.32 0.28
N GLY A 190 7.42 10.80 1.49
CA GLY A 190 7.09 11.59 2.68
C GLY A 190 5.61 11.59 3.06
N HIS A 191 5.13 10.53 3.72
CA HIS A 191 3.99 10.68 4.60
C HIS A 191 4.49 11.22 5.95
N HIS A 192 4.31 12.53 6.13
CA HIS A 192 4.47 13.19 7.43
C HIS A 192 3.43 12.65 8.42
N ASN A 193 3.91 12.39 9.64
CA ASN A 193 3.11 11.99 10.78
C ASN A 193 2.25 13.19 11.22
N HIS A 194 1.01 13.26 10.75
CA HIS A 194 0.02 14.15 11.32
C HIS A 194 -0.67 13.41 12.48
N GLY A 195 -0.39 13.87 13.69
CA GLY A 195 -1.09 13.42 14.90
C GLY A 195 -2.59 13.64 14.76
N GLY A 196 -3.31 12.58 14.41
CA GLY A 196 -4.77 12.53 14.48
C GLY A 196 -5.17 12.46 15.95
N HIS A 197 -5.84 13.51 16.43
CA HIS A 197 -6.45 13.53 17.75
C HIS A 197 -7.58 12.49 17.78
N CYS A 198 -7.41 11.44 18.58
CA CYS A 198 -8.48 10.51 18.92
C CYS A 198 -9.25 11.09 20.13
N ASP A 199 -10.40 11.72 19.89
CA ASP A 199 -11.29 12.16 20.97
C ASP A 199 -11.90 10.96 21.71
N HIS A 200 -12.01 11.09 23.04
CA HIS A 200 -12.48 10.08 23.99
C HIS A 200 -14.01 9.99 24.05
#